data_AF-M5SYL3-F1
#
_entry.id   AF-M5SYL3-F1
#
_cell.length_a   1.000
_cell.length_b   1.000
_cell.length_c   1.000
_cell.angle_alpha   90.00
_cell.angle_beta   90.00
_cell.angle_gamma   90.00
#
_symmetry.space_group_name_H-M   'P 1'
#
loop_
_entity.id
_entity.type
_entity.pdbx_description
1 polymer ?
#
loop_
_entity_poly.entity_id
_entity_poly.type
_entity_poly.pdbx_seq_one_letter_code
_entity_poly.pdbx_strand_id
1 'polypeptide(L)'
;MASKNALVFREDDETTIAVLPHLFVFVPKKPATISLPPISIRIVIASALLAGMVAWAVLNAASVSISNQDFVRNSPPGGSANHTNRHEVHAVNPDRRLRVENLPPRAQQSLFAWRNFVSNKFAGDQACAECHAAEYAAHQRSGHSRTLTLMPQSDLASTLSNQGVYKDSRREQQFTFTATEDTFVVRDESNAPGVAVPVTWLLGSGTHAQTPIAVDEITQKGVELRWSSFPRHDATRPSEIGLTPDHERFDDFQQGSIECFGRPLDSSDIRACLGCHSTVTSPPSLPIMESMVIANVGCERCHGPRKDHVDLANQGLAEQAKPRLKYENAESYMNTCAACHRDETSVHPSATPDELARFQPYGIKRSRCYLESPGHLTCSTCHDPHDTVSHDRASSIAQCQTCHGNPDHGSANYRSADHDAATFADTPQTVCTHDPTGDCIECHMPAVPWSEGISFHDHWIRIP
;
A
#
# COMPACT_ATOMS: atom_id res chain seq x y z
N MET A 1 23.14 -53.42 -19.39
CA MET A 1 24.23 -53.98 -18.56
C MET A 1 25.55 -53.41 -19.05
N ALA A 2 26.34 -52.77 -18.20
CA ALA A 2 27.73 -52.36 -18.46
C ALA A 2 28.44 -52.12 -17.11
N SER A 3 29.75 -52.38 -17.05
CA SER A 3 30.58 -52.17 -15.85
C SER A 3 30.88 -50.67 -15.64
N LYS A 4 30.78 -50.14 -14.42
CA LYS A 4 31.86 -50.15 -13.41
C LYS A 4 33.24 -49.82 -14.00
N ASN A 5 33.75 -48.64 -13.66
CA ASN A 5 35.17 -48.34 -13.51
C ASN A 5 35.36 -47.62 -12.18
N ALA A 6 36.45 -47.92 -11.47
CA ALA A 6 36.89 -47.22 -10.28
C ALA A 6 38.41 -47.04 -10.38
N LEU A 7 38.91 -45.86 -10.02
CA LEU A 7 40.34 -45.56 -10.02
C LEU A 7 40.83 -45.33 -8.60
N VAL A 8 41.98 -45.93 -8.31
CA VAL A 8 42.73 -45.79 -7.06
C VAL A 8 44.04 -45.09 -7.41
N PHE A 9 44.46 -44.14 -6.59
CA PHE A 9 45.82 -43.61 -6.58
C PHE A 9 46.31 -43.49 -5.14
N ARG A 10 47.61 -43.73 -4.97
CA ARG A 10 48.38 -43.68 -3.72
C ARG A 10 49.86 -43.51 -4.11
N GLU A 11 50.67 -43.10 -3.14
CA GLU A 11 52.15 -43.08 -3.15
C GLU A 11 52.79 -41.94 -3.97
N ASP A 12 53.90 -41.32 -3.55
CA ASP A 12 54.38 -40.93 -2.19
C ASP A 12 55.61 -39.97 -2.35
N ASP A 13 56.38 -39.77 -1.27
CA ASP A 13 57.78 -39.28 -1.19
C ASP A 13 58.12 -37.77 -1.09
N GLU A 14 59.32 -37.53 -0.52
CA GLU A 14 59.75 -36.33 0.23
C GLU A 14 60.89 -35.53 -0.45
N THR A 15 61.21 -34.33 0.08
CA THR A 15 62.61 -33.84 0.13
C THR A 15 62.82 -32.79 1.25
N THR A 16 63.93 -32.86 2.00
CA THR A 16 64.22 -31.96 3.15
C THR A 16 65.70 -31.54 3.26
N ILE A 17 65.98 -30.22 3.31
CA ILE A 17 67.29 -29.55 3.63
C ILE A 17 66.94 -28.12 4.19
N ALA A 18 67.45 -27.47 5.26
CA ALA A 18 68.59 -27.58 6.22
C ALA A 18 69.73 -26.52 6.00
N VAL A 19 70.30 -25.80 7.00
CA VAL A 19 70.03 -25.68 8.45
C VAL A 19 70.69 -24.41 9.10
N LEU A 20 69.95 -23.63 9.92
CA LEU A 20 70.43 -22.73 11.03
C LEU A 20 71.43 -21.57 10.71
N PRO A 21 71.91 -20.72 11.68
CA PRO A 21 71.60 -20.57 13.11
C PRO A 21 71.28 -19.13 13.62
N HIS A 22 70.76 -19.00 14.86
CA HIS A 22 71.44 -18.32 15.99
C HIS A 22 70.69 -18.53 17.34
N LEU A 23 71.38 -18.22 18.45
CA LEU A 23 71.08 -18.55 19.86
C LEU A 23 71.29 -17.25 20.69
N PHE A 24 70.65 -16.90 21.82
CA PHE A 24 70.17 -17.58 23.04
C PHE A 24 69.02 -16.77 23.71
N VAL A 25 68.36 -17.32 24.76
CA VAL A 25 68.21 -16.71 26.13
C VAL A 25 67.42 -17.68 27.06
N PHE A 26 67.52 -17.50 28.38
CA PHE A 26 67.09 -18.44 29.44
C PHE A 26 65.59 -18.46 29.80
N VAL A 27 65.17 -19.55 30.47
CA VAL A 27 63.81 -19.83 30.98
C VAL A 27 63.78 -19.72 32.51
N PRO A 28 62.69 -19.20 33.13
CA PRO A 28 62.08 -19.95 34.24
C PRO A 28 60.54 -19.88 34.38
N LYS A 29 59.94 -21.07 34.60
CA LYS A 29 58.66 -21.37 35.28
C LYS A 29 57.30 -20.83 34.72
N LYS A 30 56.34 -21.76 34.61
CA LYS A 30 54.89 -21.52 34.43
C LYS A 30 54.24 -20.93 35.69
N PRO A 31 53.13 -20.18 35.53
CA PRO A 31 51.94 -20.30 36.38
C PRO A 31 50.74 -20.90 35.61
N ALA A 32 49.62 -21.08 36.31
CA ALA A 32 48.47 -21.90 35.91
C ALA A 32 47.71 -21.46 34.65
N THR A 33 47.23 -22.44 33.88
CA THR A 33 46.13 -22.28 32.92
C THR A 33 44.79 -22.21 33.68
N ILE A 34 44.12 -21.06 33.64
CA ILE A 34 42.74 -20.94 34.11
C ILE A 34 41.80 -21.33 32.96
N SER A 35 41.02 -22.38 33.16
CA SER A 35 39.92 -22.73 32.24
C SER A 35 38.69 -21.90 32.61
N LEU A 36 38.28 -20.99 31.72
CA LEU A 36 36.98 -20.32 31.83
C LEU A 36 35.90 -21.23 31.22
N PRO A 37 34.72 -21.36 31.85
CA PRO A 37 33.63 -22.16 31.28
C PRO A 37 33.10 -21.53 29.99
N PRO A 38 32.58 -22.33 29.04
CA PRO A 38 32.03 -21.81 27.80
C PRO A 38 30.76 -20.97 28.09
N ILE A 39 30.87 -19.66 27.92
CA ILE A 39 29.71 -18.75 27.98
C ILE A 39 28.80 -19.10 26.79
N SER A 40 27.62 -19.64 27.09
CA SER A 40 26.64 -20.01 26.07
C SER A 40 26.20 -18.78 25.29
N ILE A 41 26.39 -18.81 23.97
CA ILE A 41 25.98 -17.74 23.03
C ILE A 41 24.49 -17.40 23.19
N ARG A 42 23.66 -18.36 23.60
CA ARG A 42 22.24 -18.16 23.90
C ARG A 42 21.99 -17.13 25.01
N ILE A 43 22.89 -16.98 25.98
CA ILE A 43 22.75 -16.01 27.08
C ILE A 43 22.97 -14.59 26.55
N VAL A 44 23.99 -14.37 25.72
CA VAL A 44 24.28 -13.05 25.12
C VAL A 44 23.13 -12.61 24.21
N ILE A 45 22.59 -13.52 23.40
CA ILE A 45 21.41 -13.25 22.55
C ILE A 45 20.16 -12.96 23.40
N ALA A 46 19.92 -13.75 24.47
CA ALA A 46 18.79 -13.50 25.37
C ALA A 46 18.87 -12.12 26.05
N SER A 47 20.05 -11.69 26.51
CA SER A 47 20.24 -10.35 27.08
C SER A 47 20.02 -9.23 26.05
N ALA A 48 20.46 -9.41 24.80
CA ALA A 48 20.24 -8.45 23.72
C ALA A 48 18.74 -8.33 23.35
N LEU A 49 18.03 -9.46 23.26
CA LEU A 49 16.58 -9.48 23.01
C LEU A 49 15.80 -8.84 24.17
N LEU A 50 16.17 -9.12 25.42
CA LEU A 50 15.52 -8.52 26.58
C LEU A 50 15.73 -7.00 26.64
N ALA A 51 16.95 -6.52 26.32
CA ALA A 51 17.23 -5.09 26.20
C ALA A 51 16.40 -4.44 25.07
N GLY A 52 16.27 -5.10 23.92
CA GLY A 52 15.42 -4.64 22.81
C GLY A 52 13.94 -4.56 23.17
N MET A 53 13.41 -5.58 23.84
CA MET A 53 12.01 -5.60 24.31
C MET A 53 11.73 -4.53 25.38
N VAL A 54 12.68 -4.29 26.30
CA VAL A 54 12.56 -3.20 27.29
C VAL A 54 12.60 -1.84 26.60
N ALA A 55 13.48 -1.63 25.60
CA ALA A 55 13.51 -0.37 24.84
C ALA A 55 12.18 -0.13 24.10
N TRP A 56 11.63 -1.17 23.46
CA TRP A 56 10.34 -1.12 22.75
C TRP A 56 9.16 -0.84 23.70
N ALA A 57 9.14 -1.49 24.88
CA ALA A 57 8.12 -1.27 25.90
C ALA A 57 8.19 0.15 26.51
N VAL A 58 9.39 0.67 26.76
CA VAL A 58 9.59 2.04 27.28
C VAL A 58 9.19 3.09 26.23
N LEU A 59 9.48 2.86 24.95
CA LEU A 59 9.02 3.73 23.85
C LEU A 59 7.48 3.75 23.74
N ASN A 60 6.83 2.58 23.76
CA ASN A 60 5.37 2.49 23.72
C ASN A 60 4.69 3.08 24.96
N ALA A 61 5.27 2.91 26.15
CA ALA A 61 4.75 3.51 27.38
C ALA A 61 4.83 5.05 27.36
N ALA A 62 5.92 5.61 26.78
CA ALA A 62 6.08 7.06 26.66
C ALA A 62 5.02 7.70 25.74
N SER A 63 4.61 7.03 24.65
CA SER A 63 3.57 7.52 23.75
C SER A 63 2.15 7.56 24.35
N VAL A 64 1.90 6.90 25.48
CA VAL A 64 0.56 6.88 26.13
C VAL A 64 0.34 8.07 27.08
N SER A 65 1.39 8.82 27.45
CA SER A 65 1.29 9.96 28.39
C SER A 65 1.58 11.34 27.80
N ILE A 66 1.88 11.47 26.50
CA ILE A 66 1.96 12.77 25.83
C ILE A 66 0.53 13.18 25.40
N SER A 67 -0.23 13.69 26.37
CA SER A 67 -1.55 14.29 26.14
C SER A 67 -1.43 15.65 25.44
N ASN A 68 -2.48 16.08 24.74
CA ASN A 68 -2.54 17.27 23.86
C ASN A 68 -2.38 18.66 24.55
N GLN A 69 -1.72 18.76 25.70
CA GLN A 69 -1.69 19.98 26.52
C GLN A 69 -0.55 20.97 26.19
N ASP A 70 0.56 20.51 25.60
CA ASP A 70 1.74 21.37 25.38
C ASP A 70 1.62 22.31 24.17
N PHE A 71 0.60 22.16 23.33
CA PHE A 71 0.33 23.08 22.21
C PHE A 71 -0.49 24.34 22.59
N VAL A 72 -1.02 24.42 23.82
CA VAL A 72 -1.95 25.51 24.23
C VAL A 72 -1.59 26.09 25.59
N ARG A 73 -0.45 26.77 25.69
CA ARG A 73 -0.10 27.63 26.85
C ARG A 73 0.61 28.92 26.44
N ASN A 74 -0.15 29.98 26.13
CA ASN A 74 0.21 31.39 26.36
C ASN A 74 -0.98 32.34 26.07
N SER A 75 -1.95 32.39 26.99
CA SER A 75 -2.98 33.44 27.05
C SER A 75 -3.23 33.84 28.51
N PRO A 76 -3.37 35.14 28.84
CA PRO A 76 -3.69 35.59 30.20
C PRO A 76 -5.18 35.35 30.56
N PRO A 77 -5.54 35.26 31.85
CA PRO A 77 -6.89 34.90 32.27
C PRO A 77 -7.84 36.11 32.42
N GLY A 78 -9.11 35.91 32.05
CA GLY A 78 -10.24 36.73 32.50
C GLY A 78 -10.94 37.55 31.41
N GLY A 79 -12.16 37.12 31.03
CA GLY A 79 -13.05 37.87 30.14
C GLY A 79 -14.19 37.02 29.60
N SER A 80 -15.42 37.24 30.10
CA SER A 80 -16.61 36.57 29.56
C SER A 80 -17.16 37.37 28.37
N ALA A 81 -17.06 36.80 27.17
CA ALA A 81 -17.67 37.34 25.95
C ALA A 81 -17.96 36.22 24.95
N ASN A 82 -19.05 36.37 24.17
CA ASN A 82 -19.40 35.43 23.10
C ASN A 82 -18.35 35.48 21.97
N HIS A 83 -17.72 34.35 21.67
CA HIS A 83 -16.89 34.19 20.48
C HIS A 83 -17.56 33.27 19.46
N THR A 84 -18.06 33.89 18.38
CA THR A 84 -18.28 33.19 17.12
C THR A 84 -16.91 32.90 16.49
N ASN A 85 -16.55 31.63 16.33
CA ASN A 85 -15.29 31.25 15.69
C ASN A 85 -15.36 31.56 14.18
N ARG A 86 -14.81 32.71 13.78
CA ARG A 86 -14.40 32.91 12.39
C ARG A 86 -13.19 32.03 12.11
N HIS A 87 -13.38 31.00 11.30
CA HIS A 87 -12.28 30.38 10.58
C HIS A 87 -11.89 31.29 9.41
N GLU A 88 -11.01 32.26 9.65
CA GLU A 88 -10.48 33.11 8.57
C GLU A 88 -9.49 32.29 7.72
N VAL A 89 -9.96 31.85 6.55
CA VAL A 89 -9.15 31.11 5.58
C VAL A 89 -8.27 32.10 4.83
N HIS A 90 -7.02 32.24 5.28
CA HIS A 90 -5.98 32.88 4.48
C HIS A 90 -5.68 32.02 3.25
N ALA A 91 -5.51 32.66 2.09
CA ALA A 91 -5.09 31.96 0.87
C ALA A 91 -3.77 31.20 1.12
N VAL A 92 -3.74 29.92 0.77
CA VAL A 92 -2.53 29.11 0.88
C VAL A 92 -1.57 29.57 -0.22
N ASN A 93 -0.52 30.30 0.16
CA ASN A 93 0.57 30.62 -0.76
C ASN A 93 1.16 29.29 -1.29
N PRO A 94 1.18 29.05 -2.62
CA PRO A 94 1.63 27.77 -3.18
C PRO A 94 3.08 27.42 -2.84
N ASP A 95 3.93 28.42 -2.57
CA ASP A 95 5.34 28.21 -2.20
C ASP A 95 5.54 27.80 -0.72
N ARG A 96 4.46 27.76 0.07
CA ARG A 96 4.50 27.69 1.55
C ARG A 96 4.66 26.25 2.09
N ARG A 97 5.63 25.52 1.56
CA ARG A 97 6.05 24.19 2.03
C ARG A 97 6.61 24.22 3.46
N LEU A 98 6.52 23.10 4.18
CA LEU A 98 7.03 22.97 5.55
C LEU A 98 8.57 22.87 5.56
N ARG A 99 9.22 23.95 5.98
CA ARG A 99 10.67 23.98 6.20
C ARG A 99 11.05 23.22 7.46
N VAL A 100 11.98 22.27 7.33
CA VAL A 100 12.40 21.37 8.44
C VAL A 100 13.02 22.16 9.58
N GLU A 101 13.70 23.26 9.26
CA GLU A 101 14.38 24.16 10.19
C GLU A 101 13.41 24.81 11.19
N ASN A 102 12.13 24.96 10.81
CA ASN A 102 11.08 25.55 11.64
C ASN A 102 10.45 24.57 12.63
N LEU A 103 10.78 23.27 12.57
CA LEU A 103 10.22 22.24 13.45
C LEU A 103 10.99 22.13 14.77
N PRO A 104 10.36 21.64 15.86
CA PRO A 104 11.07 21.40 17.12
C PRO A 104 12.26 20.45 16.93
N PRO A 105 13.40 20.63 17.64
CA PRO A 105 14.61 19.82 17.42
C PRO A 105 14.41 18.30 17.51
N ARG A 106 13.50 17.84 18.38
CA ARG A 106 13.11 16.42 18.46
C ARG A 106 12.44 15.92 17.16
N ALA A 107 11.58 16.74 16.55
CA ALA A 107 10.95 16.42 15.28
C ALA A 107 12.00 16.42 14.14
N GLN A 108 12.90 17.40 14.10
CA GLN A 108 14.03 17.42 13.14
C GLN A 108 14.88 16.14 13.23
N GLN A 109 15.23 15.72 14.45
CA GLN A 109 15.99 14.50 14.70
C GLN A 109 15.23 13.24 14.23
N SER A 110 13.93 13.13 14.51
CA SER A 110 13.10 12.01 14.05
C SER A 110 12.89 12.00 12.53
N LEU A 111 12.77 13.17 11.88
CA LEU A 111 12.72 13.29 10.41
C LEU A 111 14.03 12.84 9.75
N PHE A 112 15.17 13.20 10.33
CA PHE A 112 16.49 12.74 9.87
C PHE A 112 16.64 11.23 10.07
N ALA A 113 16.25 10.70 11.23
CA ALA A 113 16.24 9.26 11.49
C ALA A 113 15.34 8.49 10.51
N TRP A 114 14.17 9.04 10.17
CA TRP A 114 13.26 8.45 9.18
C TRP A 114 13.84 8.46 7.76
N ARG A 115 14.37 9.60 7.29
CA ARG A 115 15.04 9.68 5.97
C ARG A 115 16.21 8.70 5.87
N ASN A 116 17.01 8.58 6.94
CA ASN A 116 18.09 7.61 7.02
C ASN A 116 17.58 6.16 7.02
N PHE A 117 16.50 5.85 7.75
CA PHE A 117 15.89 4.52 7.72
C PHE A 117 15.43 4.15 6.30
N VAL A 118 14.71 5.05 5.62
CA VAL A 118 14.23 4.82 4.26
C VAL A 118 15.42 4.60 3.31
N SER A 119 16.38 5.51 3.28
CA SER A 119 17.57 5.45 2.39
C SER A 119 18.49 4.23 2.64
N ASN A 120 18.51 3.68 3.85
CA ASN A 120 19.33 2.51 4.20
C ASN A 120 18.56 1.17 4.16
N LYS A 121 17.25 1.15 3.84
CA LYS A 121 16.45 -0.08 3.84
C LYS A 121 15.57 -0.29 2.61
N PHE A 122 15.15 0.78 1.95
CA PHE A 122 14.45 0.70 0.67
C PHE A 122 15.47 0.80 -0.47
N ALA A 123 15.27 -0.01 -1.51
CA ALA A 123 16.08 -0.04 -2.73
C ALA A 123 15.42 0.75 -3.88
N GLY A 124 14.10 0.88 -3.87
CA GLY A 124 13.29 1.36 -4.99
C GLY A 124 13.13 0.33 -6.10
N ASP A 125 11.96 0.32 -6.75
CA ASP A 125 11.57 -0.70 -7.74
C ASP A 125 12.56 -0.88 -8.89
N GLN A 126 13.28 0.18 -9.28
CA GLN A 126 14.29 0.13 -10.34
C GLN A 126 15.46 -0.83 -10.01
N ALA A 127 15.80 -1.01 -8.72
CA ALA A 127 16.81 -1.97 -8.28
C ALA A 127 16.31 -3.42 -8.35
N CYS A 128 14.99 -3.65 -8.42
CA CYS A 128 14.43 -4.97 -8.66
C CYS A 128 14.53 -5.38 -10.15
N ALA A 129 14.42 -4.41 -11.07
CA ALA A 129 14.34 -4.64 -12.51
C ALA A 129 15.57 -5.38 -13.10
N GLU A 130 16.76 -5.22 -12.51
CA GLU A 130 18.01 -5.84 -12.99
C GLU A 130 18.00 -7.38 -12.87
N CYS A 131 17.30 -7.91 -11.86
CA CYS A 131 17.19 -9.36 -11.59
C CYS A 131 15.78 -9.92 -11.85
N HIS A 132 14.74 -9.09 -11.70
CA HIS A 132 13.32 -9.44 -11.81
C HIS A 132 12.65 -8.67 -12.96
N ALA A 133 13.27 -8.71 -14.14
CA ALA A 133 12.83 -7.96 -15.31
C ALA A 133 11.41 -8.33 -15.77
N ALA A 134 10.97 -9.58 -15.57
CA ALA A 134 9.63 -10.04 -15.95
C ALA A 134 8.56 -9.49 -15.00
N GLU A 135 8.78 -9.63 -13.69
CA GLU A 135 7.89 -9.15 -12.63
C GLU A 135 7.83 -7.62 -12.61
N TYR A 136 8.96 -6.95 -12.86
CA TYR A 136 9.01 -5.50 -13.02
C TYR A 136 8.22 -5.04 -14.27
N ALA A 137 8.40 -5.71 -15.42
CA ALA A 137 7.65 -5.38 -16.63
C ALA A 137 6.14 -5.65 -16.49
N ALA A 138 5.73 -6.63 -15.68
CA ALA A 138 4.33 -6.84 -15.28
C ALA A 138 3.84 -5.71 -14.35
N HIS A 139 4.60 -5.40 -13.30
CA HIS A 139 4.30 -4.31 -12.35
C HIS A 139 4.05 -2.98 -13.06
N GLN A 140 4.89 -2.60 -14.03
CA GLN A 140 4.69 -1.36 -14.78
C GLN A 140 3.36 -1.29 -15.55
N ARG A 141 2.79 -2.43 -16.00
CA ARG A 141 1.48 -2.49 -16.66
C ARG A 141 0.30 -2.38 -15.69
N SER A 142 0.47 -2.75 -14.43
CA SER A 142 -0.58 -2.77 -13.41
C SER A 142 -1.17 -1.38 -13.10
N GLY A 143 -2.24 -1.35 -12.31
CA GLY A 143 -2.68 -0.11 -11.67
C GLY A 143 -1.76 0.35 -10.52
N HIS A 144 -1.09 -0.60 -9.85
CA HIS A 144 -0.24 -0.35 -8.67
C HIS A 144 0.95 0.56 -8.97
N SER A 145 1.55 0.46 -10.16
CA SER A 145 2.64 1.32 -10.63
C SER A 145 2.26 2.81 -10.79
N ARG A 146 0.96 3.15 -10.72
CA ARG A 146 0.42 4.48 -11.07
C ARG A 146 -0.63 5.00 -10.07
N THR A 147 -0.67 4.49 -8.84
CA THR A 147 -1.65 4.92 -7.83
C THR A 147 -1.45 6.36 -7.31
N LEU A 148 -0.28 6.98 -7.46
CA LEU A 148 0.00 8.33 -6.96
C LEU A 148 0.95 9.10 -7.88
N THR A 149 0.55 10.30 -8.28
CA THR A 149 1.37 11.25 -9.03
C THR A 149 1.25 12.65 -8.41
N LEU A 150 2.31 13.47 -8.49
CA LEU A 150 2.23 14.89 -8.15
C LEU A 150 1.33 15.61 -9.16
N MET A 151 0.29 16.30 -8.69
CA MET A 151 -0.73 16.88 -9.58
C MET A 151 -0.13 17.77 -10.70
N PRO A 152 0.85 18.67 -10.45
CA PRO A 152 1.45 19.51 -11.50
C PRO A 152 2.11 18.71 -12.63
N GLN A 153 2.62 17.51 -12.33
CA GLN A 153 3.36 16.64 -13.24
C GLN A 153 2.45 15.67 -14.01
N SER A 154 1.13 15.89 -14.00
CA SER A 154 0.14 15.03 -14.65
C SER A 154 -0.37 15.59 -15.98
N ASP A 155 -0.70 14.69 -16.91
CA ASP A 155 -1.43 15.04 -18.15
C ASP A 155 -2.77 15.73 -17.85
N LEU A 156 -3.38 15.39 -16.70
CA LEU A 156 -4.61 16.00 -16.21
C LEU A 156 -4.43 17.48 -15.86
N ALA A 157 -3.33 17.87 -15.21
CA ALA A 157 -3.03 19.27 -14.94
C ALA A 157 -2.88 20.07 -16.25
N SER A 158 -2.16 19.51 -17.22
CA SER A 158 -2.04 20.11 -18.57
C SER A 158 -3.39 20.21 -19.29
N THR A 159 -4.24 19.18 -19.17
CA THR A 159 -5.58 19.18 -19.77
C THR A 159 -6.48 20.27 -19.15
N LEU A 160 -6.53 20.34 -17.83
CA LEU A 160 -7.39 21.27 -17.09
C LEU A 160 -6.96 22.72 -17.23
N SER A 161 -5.66 23.02 -17.23
CA SER A 161 -5.18 24.40 -17.45
C SER A 161 -5.45 24.89 -18.87
N ASN A 162 -5.45 24.01 -19.87
CA ASN A 162 -5.84 24.35 -21.24
C ASN A 162 -7.36 24.47 -21.42
N GLN A 163 -8.16 23.71 -20.66
CA GLN A 163 -9.62 23.87 -20.61
C GLN A 163 -10.02 25.17 -19.89
N GLY A 164 -9.24 25.60 -18.89
CA GLY A 164 -9.38 26.85 -18.14
C GLY A 164 -10.52 26.87 -17.12
N VAL A 165 -11.69 26.34 -17.46
CA VAL A 165 -12.90 26.32 -16.61
C VAL A 165 -13.55 24.94 -16.59
N TYR A 166 -13.84 24.43 -15.40
CA TYR A 166 -14.81 23.34 -15.16
C TYR A 166 -16.05 23.90 -14.45
N LYS A 167 -17.22 23.35 -14.75
CA LYS A 167 -18.49 23.69 -14.08
C LYS A 167 -18.91 22.50 -13.27
N ASP A 168 -19.22 22.70 -11.99
CA ASP A 168 -19.72 21.62 -11.14
C ASP A 168 -21.06 21.09 -11.67
N SER A 169 -21.28 19.78 -11.56
CA SER A 169 -22.47 19.11 -12.08
C SER A 169 -23.70 19.22 -11.15
N ARG A 170 -23.50 19.68 -9.90
CA ARG A 170 -24.53 19.70 -8.84
C ARG A 170 -24.71 21.07 -8.19
N ARG A 171 -23.61 21.77 -7.89
CA ARG A 171 -23.59 23.09 -7.25
C ARG A 171 -23.47 24.21 -8.31
N GLU A 172 -23.91 25.43 -7.98
CA GLU A 172 -23.65 26.62 -8.83
C GLU A 172 -22.20 27.13 -8.65
N GLN A 173 -21.22 26.29 -9.00
CA GLN A 173 -19.79 26.58 -8.90
C GLN A 173 -19.07 26.46 -10.24
N GLN A 174 -18.03 27.28 -10.41
CA GLN A 174 -17.11 27.18 -11.55
C GLN A 174 -15.67 27.20 -11.02
N PHE A 175 -14.94 26.14 -11.32
CA PHE A 175 -13.55 25.98 -10.93
C PHE A 175 -12.64 26.42 -12.06
N THR A 176 -11.67 27.27 -11.76
CA THR A 176 -10.61 27.69 -12.69
C THR A 176 -9.27 27.09 -12.31
N PHE A 177 -8.45 26.82 -13.32
CA PHE A 177 -7.20 26.07 -13.19
C PHE A 177 -6.01 26.88 -13.68
N THR A 178 -4.93 26.87 -12.91
CA THR A 178 -3.64 27.44 -13.31
C THR A 178 -2.53 26.44 -13.01
N ALA A 179 -1.63 26.24 -13.97
CA ALA A 179 -0.58 25.22 -13.91
C ALA A 179 0.79 25.81 -14.27
N THR A 180 1.82 25.21 -13.69
CA THR A 180 3.25 25.42 -13.92
C THR A 180 3.96 24.07 -13.72
N GLU A 181 5.26 24.00 -13.95
CA GLU A 181 6.06 22.77 -13.73
C GLU A 181 5.97 22.23 -12.28
N ASP A 182 5.97 23.12 -11.29
CA ASP A 182 5.98 22.75 -9.85
C ASP A 182 4.63 22.93 -9.12
N THR A 183 3.65 23.64 -9.71
CA THR A 183 2.39 23.97 -9.02
C THR A 183 1.16 23.87 -9.91
N PHE A 184 0.06 23.38 -9.33
CA PHE A 184 -1.29 23.37 -9.91
C PHE A 184 -2.26 23.97 -8.88
N VAL A 185 -3.01 25.00 -9.26
CA VAL A 185 -3.86 25.78 -8.34
C VAL A 185 -5.29 25.87 -8.87
N VAL A 186 -6.23 25.53 -8.00
CA VAL A 186 -7.69 25.61 -8.23
C VAL A 186 -8.27 26.84 -7.52
N ARG A 187 -9.25 27.51 -8.14
CA ARG A 187 -9.97 28.67 -7.59
C ARG A 187 -11.47 28.60 -7.91
N ASP A 188 -12.31 29.03 -6.99
CA ASP A 188 -13.72 29.40 -7.23
C ASP A 188 -13.90 30.86 -6.81
N GLU A 189 -13.88 31.77 -7.79
CA GLU A 189 -14.02 33.21 -7.55
C GLU A 189 -15.48 33.66 -7.31
N SER A 190 -16.46 32.75 -7.39
CA SER A 190 -17.87 33.02 -7.08
C SER A 190 -18.21 32.73 -5.62
N ASN A 191 -17.72 31.61 -5.06
CA ASN A 191 -18.06 31.18 -3.69
C ASN A 191 -16.89 31.21 -2.71
N ALA A 192 -15.65 31.31 -3.19
CA ALA A 192 -14.45 31.45 -2.38
C ALA A 192 -13.48 32.52 -2.96
N PRO A 193 -13.96 33.76 -3.23
CA PRO A 193 -13.17 34.79 -3.91
C PRO A 193 -11.83 35.06 -3.21
N GLY A 194 -10.74 35.01 -3.97
CA GLY A 194 -9.38 35.15 -3.46
C GLY A 194 -8.79 33.92 -2.77
N VAL A 195 -9.56 32.84 -2.53
CA VAL A 195 -9.03 31.57 -2.02
C VAL A 195 -8.39 30.79 -3.17
N ALA A 196 -7.15 30.34 -2.94
CA ALA A 196 -6.41 29.48 -3.86
C ALA A 196 -6.07 28.16 -3.16
N VAL A 197 -6.31 27.05 -3.84
CA VAL A 197 -6.02 25.69 -3.37
C VAL A 197 -4.90 25.10 -4.23
N PRO A 198 -3.65 25.06 -3.73
CA PRO A 198 -2.56 24.33 -4.39
C PRO A 198 -2.79 22.82 -4.22
N VAL A 199 -2.98 22.13 -5.33
CA VAL A 199 -3.26 20.68 -5.34
C VAL A 199 -1.93 19.93 -5.39
N THR A 200 -1.72 19.03 -4.45
CA THR A 200 -0.44 18.33 -4.26
C THR A 200 -0.40 17.04 -5.05
N TRP A 201 -1.46 16.24 -4.96
CA TRP A 201 -1.47 14.84 -5.40
C TRP A 201 -2.66 14.52 -6.28
N LEU A 202 -2.45 13.57 -7.19
CA LEU A 202 -3.48 12.89 -7.96
C LEU A 202 -3.51 11.41 -7.56
N LEU A 203 -4.64 10.95 -7.01
CA LEU A 203 -4.84 9.60 -6.52
C LEU A 203 -5.52 8.73 -7.57
N GLY A 204 -4.93 7.58 -7.90
CA GLY A 204 -5.54 6.54 -8.73
C GLY A 204 -4.89 6.37 -10.10
N SER A 205 -4.94 5.15 -10.62
CA SER A 205 -4.25 4.69 -11.83
C SER A 205 -4.84 5.19 -13.15
N GLY A 206 -5.97 5.89 -13.12
CA GLY A 206 -6.76 6.23 -14.32
C GLY A 206 -7.57 5.07 -14.90
N THR A 207 -7.51 3.87 -14.31
CA THR A 207 -8.31 2.69 -14.76
C THR A 207 -9.81 2.85 -14.47
N HIS A 208 -10.16 3.57 -13.39
CA HIS A 208 -11.55 3.83 -13.00
C HIS A 208 -11.78 5.33 -12.77
N ALA A 209 -10.89 5.97 -12.02
CA ALA A 209 -10.87 7.40 -11.79
C ALA A 209 -9.44 7.88 -11.45
N GLN A 210 -9.25 9.19 -11.48
CA GLN A 210 -8.18 9.88 -10.76
C GLN A 210 -8.77 11.05 -9.97
N THR A 211 -8.53 11.08 -8.65
CA THR A 211 -9.09 12.06 -7.71
C THR A 211 -7.98 12.95 -7.16
N PRO A 212 -8.02 14.27 -7.32
CA PRO A 212 -6.99 15.16 -6.78
C PRO A 212 -7.21 15.43 -5.28
N ILE A 213 -6.11 15.53 -4.52
CA ILE A 213 -6.11 16.04 -3.15
C ILE A 213 -5.09 17.17 -2.96
N ALA A 214 -5.48 18.18 -2.19
CA ALA A 214 -4.60 19.25 -1.73
C ALA A 214 -4.18 18.99 -0.27
N VAL A 215 -2.90 19.16 0.05
CA VAL A 215 -2.33 18.93 1.38
C VAL A 215 -1.49 20.14 1.80
N ASP A 216 -1.87 20.80 2.90
CA ASP A 216 -1.07 21.83 3.56
C ASP A 216 -0.14 21.15 4.58
N GLU A 217 1.15 21.08 4.26
CA GLU A 217 2.18 20.50 5.12
C GLU A 217 2.31 21.23 6.49
N ILE A 218 1.88 22.49 6.60
CA ILE A 218 2.00 23.29 7.83
C ILE A 218 0.80 23.08 8.75
N THR A 219 -0.43 23.09 8.23
CA THR A 219 -1.63 22.83 9.05
C THR A 219 -1.95 21.34 9.20
N GLN A 220 -1.33 20.47 8.40
CA GLN A 220 -1.58 19.02 8.34
C GLN A 220 -3.07 18.70 8.06
N LYS A 221 -3.67 19.55 7.22
CA LYS A 221 -5.05 19.46 6.72
C LYS A 221 -5.05 19.51 5.19
N GLY A 222 -6.20 19.22 4.59
CA GLY A 222 -6.33 19.18 3.15
C GLY A 222 -7.77 19.22 2.68
N VAL A 223 -7.94 18.95 1.40
CA VAL A 223 -9.25 18.75 0.76
C VAL A 223 -9.10 17.71 -0.34
N GLU A 224 -10.02 16.74 -0.37
CA GLU A 224 -10.28 15.89 -1.52
C GLU A 224 -11.22 16.65 -2.43
N LEU A 225 -10.84 16.86 -3.69
CA LEU A 225 -11.58 17.77 -4.57
C LEU A 225 -12.91 17.14 -5.01
N ARG A 226 -13.90 18.02 -5.25
CA ARG A 226 -15.27 17.66 -5.65
C ARG A 226 -15.35 16.99 -7.03
N TRP A 227 -14.30 17.07 -7.83
CA TRP A 227 -14.24 16.56 -9.20
C TRP A 227 -13.12 15.52 -9.38
N SER A 228 -13.39 14.52 -10.21
CA SER A 228 -12.46 13.45 -10.57
C SER A 228 -12.39 13.29 -12.09
N SER A 229 -11.26 12.77 -12.58
CA SER A 229 -11.05 12.45 -13.99
C SER A 229 -11.37 10.98 -14.27
N PHE A 230 -12.34 10.71 -15.14
CA PHE A 230 -12.80 9.37 -15.49
C PHE A 230 -12.39 9.00 -16.92
N PRO A 231 -11.86 7.78 -17.16
CA PRO A 231 -11.55 7.30 -18.50
C PRO A 231 -12.86 7.10 -19.28
N ARG A 232 -12.89 7.49 -20.56
CA ARG A 232 -14.05 7.27 -21.42
C ARG A 232 -13.94 5.90 -22.11
N HIS A 233 -15.07 5.24 -22.38
CA HIS A 233 -15.11 3.94 -23.10
C HIS A 233 -14.36 3.96 -24.46
N ASP A 234 -14.21 5.14 -25.04
CA ASP A 234 -13.40 5.39 -26.23
C ASP A 234 -12.11 6.10 -25.80
N ALA A 235 -11.04 5.32 -25.69
CA ALA A 235 -9.72 5.78 -25.27
C ALA A 235 -9.01 6.71 -26.28
N THR A 236 -9.63 7.02 -27.43
CA THR A 236 -9.13 8.06 -28.35
C THR A 236 -9.58 9.47 -27.96
N ARG A 237 -10.55 9.58 -27.03
CA ARG A 237 -11.02 10.84 -26.47
C ARG A 237 -10.39 11.08 -25.09
N PRO A 238 -10.12 12.35 -24.70
CA PRO A 238 -9.62 12.67 -23.37
C PRO A 238 -10.62 12.27 -22.29
N SER A 239 -10.11 12.01 -21.08
CA SER A 239 -10.88 11.75 -19.87
C SER A 239 -11.94 12.82 -19.60
N GLU A 240 -13.03 12.42 -18.97
CA GLU A 240 -14.15 13.30 -18.62
C GLU A 240 -14.08 13.71 -17.15
N ILE A 241 -14.43 14.95 -16.84
CA ILE A 241 -14.42 15.46 -15.46
C ILE A 241 -15.82 15.31 -14.86
N GLY A 242 -15.99 14.33 -13.99
CA GLY A 242 -17.24 14.03 -13.28
C GLY A 242 -17.17 14.43 -11.80
N LEU A 243 -18.23 14.12 -11.05
CA LEU A 243 -18.20 14.28 -9.60
C LEU A 243 -17.23 13.26 -8.99
N THR A 244 -16.48 13.63 -7.94
CA THR A 244 -15.74 12.63 -7.16
C THR A 244 -16.74 11.67 -6.50
N PRO A 245 -16.55 10.34 -6.57
CA PRO A 245 -17.49 9.41 -5.95
C PRO A 245 -17.64 9.69 -4.46
N ASP A 246 -18.83 9.45 -3.93
CA ASP A 246 -19.25 9.81 -2.56
C ASP A 246 -19.45 11.32 -2.28
N HIS A 247 -19.20 12.25 -3.21
CA HIS A 247 -19.27 13.70 -2.92
C HIS A 247 -20.67 14.33 -2.99
N GLU A 248 -21.70 13.59 -3.37
CA GLU A 248 -23.10 14.02 -3.31
C GLU A 248 -23.48 14.44 -1.88
N ARG A 249 -22.91 13.77 -0.87
CA ARG A 249 -23.11 14.06 0.56
C ARG A 249 -22.52 15.40 1.03
N PHE A 250 -21.83 16.12 0.14
CA PHE A 250 -21.29 17.46 0.36
C PHE A 250 -21.89 18.48 -0.62
N ASP A 251 -23.16 18.36 -1.03
CA ASP A 251 -23.80 19.43 -1.82
C ASP A 251 -23.83 20.76 -1.04
N ASP A 252 -24.13 20.72 0.27
CA ASP A 252 -24.00 21.85 1.20
C ASP A 252 -22.53 22.16 1.56
N PHE A 253 -22.21 23.46 1.77
CA PHE A 253 -20.88 23.93 2.18
C PHE A 253 -20.89 25.35 2.77
N GLN A 254 -19.92 25.67 3.62
CA GLN A 254 -19.67 27.04 4.05
C GLN A 254 -18.92 27.84 2.96
N GLN A 255 -19.55 28.88 2.43
CA GLN A 255 -18.90 29.84 1.52
C GLN A 255 -17.65 30.51 2.15
N GLY A 256 -16.68 30.86 1.32
CA GLY A 256 -15.39 31.41 1.75
C GLY A 256 -14.48 30.42 2.49
N SER A 257 -14.79 29.11 2.45
CA SER A 257 -14.03 28.05 3.12
C SER A 257 -13.45 27.02 2.15
N ILE A 258 -12.72 26.04 2.68
CA ILE A 258 -12.19 24.92 1.89
C ILE A 258 -13.28 23.95 1.40
N GLU A 259 -14.46 23.95 2.02
CA GLU A 259 -15.62 23.11 1.63
C GLU A 259 -16.20 23.51 0.26
N CYS A 260 -15.91 24.74 -0.20
CA CYS A 260 -16.17 25.17 -1.57
C CYS A 260 -15.45 24.28 -2.60
N PHE A 261 -14.36 23.59 -2.24
CA PHE A 261 -13.54 22.82 -3.19
C PHE A 261 -13.79 21.30 -3.13
N GLY A 262 -14.47 20.81 -2.10
CA GLY A 262 -14.74 19.38 -1.90
C GLY A 262 -14.78 19.00 -0.42
N ARG A 263 -14.42 17.76 -0.11
CA ARG A 263 -14.42 17.19 1.25
C ARG A 263 -13.19 17.67 2.03
N PRO A 264 -13.32 18.38 3.16
CA PRO A 264 -12.19 18.68 4.03
C PRO A 264 -11.55 17.41 4.60
N LEU A 265 -10.21 17.37 4.65
CA LEU A 265 -9.43 16.25 5.18
C LEU A 265 -8.60 16.68 6.39
N ASP A 266 -8.45 15.78 7.35
CA ASP A 266 -7.47 15.90 8.44
C ASP A 266 -6.22 15.04 8.19
N SER A 267 -5.27 15.07 9.12
CA SER A 267 -4.02 14.30 9.01
C SER A 267 -4.18 12.78 9.08
N SER A 268 -5.34 12.27 9.51
CA SER A 268 -5.69 10.84 9.47
C SER A 268 -6.24 10.46 8.11
N ASP A 269 -7.17 11.26 7.57
CA ASP A 269 -7.70 11.08 6.21
C ASP A 269 -6.59 11.10 5.16
N ILE A 270 -5.70 12.10 5.19
CA ILE A 270 -4.59 12.21 4.23
C ILE A 270 -3.63 11.00 4.34
N ARG A 271 -3.44 10.45 5.55
CA ARG A 271 -2.65 9.22 5.74
C ARG A 271 -3.38 7.96 5.26
N ALA A 272 -4.70 7.91 5.32
CA ALA A 272 -5.47 6.81 4.73
C ALA A 272 -5.35 6.80 3.19
N CYS A 273 -5.44 7.98 2.55
CA CYS A 273 -5.19 8.14 1.12
C CYS A 273 -3.76 7.71 0.76
N LEU A 274 -2.74 8.37 1.35
CA LEU A 274 -1.34 8.10 1.01
C LEU A 274 -0.91 6.68 1.40
N GLY A 275 -1.38 6.13 2.52
CA GLY A 275 -1.04 4.77 2.98
C GLY A 275 -1.48 3.66 2.04
N CYS A 276 -2.53 3.88 1.25
CA CYS A 276 -3.01 2.96 0.22
C CYS A 276 -2.38 3.23 -1.15
N HIS A 277 -2.02 4.49 -1.45
CA HIS A 277 -1.56 4.91 -2.79
C HIS A 277 -0.02 5.04 -2.93
N SER A 278 0.74 4.85 -1.85
CA SER A 278 2.22 4.99 -1.82
C SER A 278 2.95 3.79 -1.22
N THR A 279 4.24 3.67 -1.54
CA THR A 279 5.17 2.65 -1.04
C THR A 279 5.67 2.99 0.36
N VAL A 280 5.96 4.27 0.56
CA VAL A 280 6.39 4.85 1.85
C VAL A 280 5.70 6.20 2.01
N THR A 281 5.26 6.51 3.23
CA THR A 281 4.80 7.85 3.65
C THR A 281 5.24 8.10 5.10
N SER A 282 5.14 9.34 5.60
CA SER A 282 5.52 9.68 6.97
C SER A 282 4.74 8.86 8.02
N PRO A 283 5.40 8.29 9.05
CA PRO A 283 4.70 7.65 10.16
C PRO A 283 3.87 8.67 10.95
N PRO A 284 2.84 8.24 11.73
CA PRO A 284 1.94 9.15 12.46
C PRO A 284 2.63 10.15 13.39
N SER A 285 3.82 9.82 13.91
CA SER A 285 4.65 10.68 14.76
C SER A 285 5.42 11.78 14.03
N LEU A 286 5.34 11.85 12.70
CA LEU A 286 6.01 12.83 11.85
C LEU A 286 5.00 13.55 10.94
N PRO A 287 5.23 14.85 10.61
CA PRO A 287 4.40 15.55 9.64
C PRO A 287 4.41 14.84 8.28
N ILE A 288 3.25 14.82 7.64
CA ILE A 288 3.09 14.48 6.23
C ILE A 288 3.85 15.55 5.43
N MET A 289 4.82 15.11 4.64
CA MET A 289 5.62 15.97 3.77
C MET A 289 5.77 15.30 2.42
N GLU A 290 5.72 16.08 1.34
CA GLU A 290 5.87 15.58 -0.03
C GLU A 290 7.21 14.84 -0.20
N SER A 291 8.29 15.44 0.31
CA SER A 291 9.66 14.89 0.37
C SER A 291 9.86 13.66 1.28
N MET A 292 8.77 13.02 1.73
CA MET A 292 8.77 11.78 2.50
C MET A 292 7.83 10.71 1.94
N VAL A 293 7.22 10.96 0.77
CA VAL A 293 6.38 9.99 0.07
C VAL A 293 7.19 9.34 -1.06
N ILE A 294 7.30 8.01 -1.05
CA ILE A 294 7.70 7.22 -2.23
C ILE A 294 6.40 6.80 -2.90
N ALA A 295 6.10 7.43 -4.03
CA ALA A 295 4.84 7.27 -4.74
C ALA A 295 4.60 5.84 -5.26
N ASN A 296 3.35 5.56 -5.64
CA ASN A 296 2.85 4.29 -6.19
C ASN A 296 2.93 3.10 -5.23
N VAL A 297 2.18 2.03 -5.51
CA VAL A 297 2.26 0.75 -4.78
C VAL A 297 3.38 -0.09 -5.43
N GLY A 298 4.62 0.22 -5.06
CA GLY A 298 5.83 -0.39 -5.58
C GLY A 298 6.14 -1.76 -4.99
N CYS A 299 7.20 -2.40 -5.49
CA CYS A 299 7.63 -3.75 -5.09
C CYS A 299 7.80 -3.86 -3.56
N GLU A 300 8.43 -2.87 -2.94
CA GLU A 300 8.72 -2.84 -1.50
C GLU A 300 7.47 -2.55 -0.62
N ARG A 301 6.34 -2.14 -1.21
CA ARG A 301 5.07 -1.96 -0.48
C ARG A 301 4.42 -3.29 -0.06
N CYS A 302 4.70 -4.34 -0.82
CA CYS A 302 4.27 -5.71 -0.60
C CYS A 302 5.40 -6.57 -0.02
N HIS A 303 6.59 -6.55 -0.64
CA HIS A 303 7.73 -7.34 -0.19
C HIS A 303 8.38 -6.80 1.09
N GLY A 304 8.06 -5.57 1.51
CA GLY A 304 8.79 -4.83 2.53
C GLY A 304 10.10 -4.22 2.01
N PRO A 305 10.88 -3.53 2.85
CA PRO A 305 12.21 -3.02 2.49
C PRO A 305 13.18 -4.15 2.09
N ARG A 306 13.90 -3.99 0.98
CA ARG A 306 14.75 -5.00 0.34
C ARG A 306 16.15 -4.53 -0.03
N LYS A 307 16.63 -3.36 0.44
CA LYS A 307 18.02 -2.94 0.19
C LYS A 307 19.05 -3.97 0.64
N ASP A 308 18.89 -4.55 1.84
CA ASP A 308 19.77 -5.63 2.33
C ASP A 308 19.76 -6.87 1.42
N HIS A 309 18.66 -7.11 0.70
CA HIS A 309 18.55 -8.21 -0.27
C HIS A 309 19.25 -7.89 -1.58
N VAL A 310 19.07 -6.67 -2.12
CA VAL A 310 19.77 -6.20 -3.34
C VAL A 310 21.29 -6.16 -3.11
N ASP A 311 21.74 -5.58 -1.99
CA ASP A 311 23.15 -5.47 -1.66
C ASP A 311 23.83 -6.85 -1.49
N LEU A 312 23.10 -7.86 -1.00
CA LEU A 312 23.56 -9.26 -0.97
C LEU A 312 23.46 -9.96 -2.34
N ALA A 313 22.42 -9.67 -3.14
CA ALA A 313 22.25 -10.25 -4.48
C ALA A 313 23.39 -9.87 -5.41
N ASN A 314 23.84 -8.60 -5.36
CA ASN A 314 24.97 -8.08 -6.11
C ASN A 314 26.33 -8.73 -5.73
N GLN A 315 26.38 -9.47 -4.62
CA GLN A 315 27.54 -10.27 -4.19
C GLN A 315 27.36 -11.78 -4.50
N GLY A 316 26.29 -12.17 -5.17
CA GLY A 316 25.90 -13.58 -5.39
C GLY A 316 25.28 -14.26 -4.16
N LEU A 317 24.92 -13.49 -3.12
CA LEU A 317 24.50 -14.00 -1.81
C LEU A 317 22.99 -13.84 -1.54
N ALA A 318 22.17 -13.70 -2.58
CA ALA A 318 20.71 -13.51 -2.50
C ALA A 318 19.94 -14.56 -1.67
N GLU A 319 20.51 -15.75 -1.45
CA GLU A 319 19.98 -16.81 -0.58
C GLU A 319 20.12 -16.53 0.92
N GLN A 320 20.97 -15.57 1.32
CA GLN A 320 21.19 -15.21 2.73
C GLN A 320 20.14 -14.19 3.23
N ALA A 321 19.55 -13.41 2.31
CA ALA A 321 18.51 -12.43 2.61
C ALA A 321 17.13 -13.08 2.78
N LYS A 322 16.88 -13.67 3.95
CA LYS A 322 15.61 -14.34 4.31
C LYS A 322 14.93 -13.67 5.52
N PRO A 323 13.58 -13.65 5.58
CA PRO A 323 12.62 -14.17 4.60
C PRO A 323 12.43 -13.23 3.40
N ARG A 324 12.14 -13.79 2.20
CA ARG A 324 11.99 -13.04 0.94
C ARG A 324 10.64 -12.33 0.78
N LEU A 325 9.59 -12.94 1.32
CA LEU A 325 8.27 -12.34 1.49
C LEU A 325 8.10 -11.91 2.96
N LYS A 326 7.12 -11.04 3.22
CA LYS A 326 6.72 -10.65 4.57
C LYS A 326 5.65 -11.57 5.18
N TYR A 327 5.13 -12.51 4.38
CA TYR A 327 3.96 -13.33 4.69
C TYR A 327 4.40 -14.71 5.20
N GLU A 328 3.75 -15.19 6.26
CA GLU A 328 4.03 -16.49 6.88
C GLU A 328 2.97 -17.54 6.51
N ASN A 329 1.77 -17.10 6.12
CA ASN A 329 0.62 -17.93 5.78
C ASN A 329 -0.37 -17.15 4.89
N ALA A 330 -1.42 -17.84 4.38
CA ALA A 330 -2.43 -17.23 3.52
C ALA A 330 -3.18 -16.06 4.17
N GLU A 331 -3.41 -16.07 5.48
CA GLU A 331 -4.06 -14.96 6.19
C GLU A 331 -3.20 -13.68 6.15
N SER A 332 -1.90 -13.79 6.43
CA SER A 332 -0.95 -12.68 6.35
C SER A 332 -0.76 -12.14 4.93
N TYR A 333 -0.96 -12.98 3.91
CA TYR A 333 -1.06 -12.55 2.52
C TYR A 333 -2.34 -11.73 2.30
N MET A 334 -3.51 -12.30 2.63
CA MET A 334 -4.82 -11.65 2.49
C MET A 334 -4.91 -10.32 3.22
N ASN A 335 -4.34 -10.24 4.43
CA ASN A 335 -4.32 -9.03 5.24
C ASN A 335 -3.41 -7.94 4.65
N THR A 336 -2.44 -8.29 3.80
CA THR A 336 -1.63 -7.29 3.07
C THR A 336 -2.41 -6.69 1.89
N CYS A 337 -3.22 -7.49 1.19
CA CYS A 337 -4.16 -6.99 0.18
C CYS A 337 -5.27 -6.13 0.83
N ALA A 338 -5.84 -6.60 1.95
CA ALA A 338 -6.88 -5.91 2.71
C ALA A 338 -6.42 -4.57 3.30
N ALA A 339 -5.11 -4.35 3.48
CA ALA A 339 -4.57 -3.05 3.91
C ALA A 339 -4.91 -1.89 2.95
N CYS A 340 -5.29 -2.18 1.70
CA CYS A 340 -5.76 -1.18 0.73
C CYS A 340 -7.16 -1.53 0.18
N HIS A 341 -7.36 -2.79 -0.21
CA HIS A 341 -8.62 -3.28 -0.79
C HIS A 341 -9.71 -3.60 0.24
N ARG A 342 -9.41 -3.45 1.53
CA ARG A 342 -10.30 -3.59 2.70
C ARG A 342 -10.92 -4.97 2.91
N ASP A 343 -11.24 -5.22 4.18
CA ASP A 343 -12.05 -6.35 4.62
C ASP A 343 -13.02 -5.90 5.73
N GLU A 344 -13.65 -6.85 6.41
CA GLU A 344 -14.63 -6.59 7.48
C GLU A 344 -14.09 -5.76 8.65
N THR A 345 -12.77 -5.67 8.83
CA THR A 345 -12.15 -4.81 9.86
C THR A 345 -12.06 -3.33 9.45
N SER A 346 -12.32 -3.02 8.17
CA SER A 346 -11.97 -1.73 7.55
C SER A 346 -13.02 -1.15 6.59
N VAL A 347 -14.08 -1.88 6.25
CA VAL A 347 -15.28 -1.32 5.59
C VAL A 347 -16.14 -0.52 6.58
N HIS A 348 -16.98 0.38 6.08
CA HIS A 348 -17.90 1.14 6.93
C HIS A 348 -19.13 0.27 7.31
N PRO A 349 -19.64 0.30 8.55
CA PRO A 349 -20.80 -0.52 8.95
C PRO A 349 -22.11 -0.22 8.22
N SER A 350 -22.21 0.93 7.53
CA SER A 350 -23.35 1.29 6.68
C SER A 350 -23.08 1.18 5.19
N ALA A 351 -21.99 0.51 4.78
CA ALA A 351 -21.64 0.38 3.37
C ALA A 351 -22.70 -0.42 2.60
N THR A 352 -23.09 0.07 1.43
CA THR A 352 -24.06 -0.58 0.54
C THR A 352 -23.45 -1.81 -0.14
N PRO A 353 -24.26 -2.77 -0.67
CA PRO A 353 -23.73 -3.92 -1.41
C PRO A 353 -22.86 -3.53 -2.62
N ASP A 354 -23.18 -2.43 -3.29
CA ASP A 354 -22.43 -1.82 -4.39
C ASP A 354 -21.11 -1.16 -3.93
N GLU A 355 -21.10 -0.42 -2.81
CA GLU A 355 -19.85 0.02 -2.18
C GLU A 355 -18.96 -1.17 -1.79
N LEU A 356 -19.57 -2.27 -1.29
CA LEU A 356 -18.85 -3.45 -0.81
C LEU A 356 -18.25 -4.30 -1.93
N ALA A 357 -18.86 -4.34 -3.12
CA ALA A 357 -18.32 -5.06 -4.29
C ALA A 357 -16.93 -4.55 -4.72
N ARG A 358 -16.59 -3.29 -4.39
CA ARG A 358 -15.26 -2.70 -4.67
C ARG A 358 -14.15 -3.21 -3.74
N PHE A 359 -14.48 -3.96 -2.68
CA PHE A 359 -13.55 -4.43 -1.66
C PHE A 359 -13.33 -5.95 -1.73
N GLN A 360 -12.37 -6.38 -2.55
CA GLN A 360 -12.23 -7.79 -2.93
C GLN A 360 -11.94 -8.72 -1.73
N PRO A 361 -11.07 -8.36 -0.75
CA PRO A 361 -10.86 -9.17 0.46
C PRO A 361 -12.08 -9.24 1.39
N TYR A 362 -12.97 -8.24 1.41
CA TYR A 362 -14.26 -8.33 2.12
C TYR A 362 -15.13 -9.44 1.55
N GLY A 363 -15.28 -9.46 0.22
CA GLY A 363 -16.12 -10.43 -0.50
C GLY A 363 -15.54 -11.85 -0.46
N ILE A 364 -14.26 -12.03 -0.82
CA ILE A 364 -13.69 -13.39 -0.92
C ILE A 364 -13.66 -14.09 0.45
N LYS A 365 -13.41 -13.36 1.55
CA LYS A 365 -13.48 -13.91 2.91
C LYS A 365 -14.87 -14.42 3.32
N ARG A 366 -15.94 -14.06 2.60
CA ARG A 366 -17.34 -14.53 2.77
C ARG A 366 -17.73 -15.67 1.84
N SER A 367 -16.88 -16.00 0.85
CA SER A 367 -17.18 -16.97 -0.19
C SER A 367 -17.02 -18.39 0.33
N ARG A 368 -17.92 -19.31 -0.04
CA ARG A 368 -17.86 -20.71 0.42
C ARG A 368 -16.53 -21.37 0.06
N CYS A 369 -15.98 -21.10 -1.13
CA CYS A 369 -14.67 -21.60 -1.54
C CYS A 369 -13.54 -21.23 -0.57
N TYR A 370 -13.54 -20.01 -0.01
CA TYR A 370 -12.55 -19.56 0.99
C TYR A 370 -12.82 -20.16 2.37
N LEU A 371 -14.08 -20.15 2.81
CA LEU A 371 -14.50 -20.65 4.12
C LEU A 371 -14.30 -22.18 4.26
N GLU A 372 -14.48 -22.93 3.18
CA GLU A 372 -14.35 -24.40 3.15
C GLU A 372 -12.94 -24.88 2.74
N SER A 373 -12.01 -23.96 2.45
CA SER A 373 -10.59 -24.27 2.23
C SER A 373 -9.63 -23.39 3.08
N PRO A 374 -9.80 -23.39 4.42
CA PRO A 374 -9.10 -22.49 5.33
C PRO A 374 -7.57 -22.59 5.19
N GLY A 375 -6.94 -21.48 4.82
CA GLY A 375 -5.49 -21.38 4.63
C GLY A 375 -4.97 -21.77 3.23
N HIS A 376 -5.85 -22.17 2.30
CA HIS A 376 -5.46 -22.62 0.96
C HIS A 376 -5.66 -21.58 -0.16
N LEU A 377 -6.59 -20.63 0.01
CA LEU A 377 -6.87 -19.59 -0.98
C LEU A 377 -6.30 -18.22 -0.59
N THR A 378 -5.81 -17.50 -1.60
CA THR A 378 -5.32 -16.12 -1.53
C THR A 378 -5.71 -15.37 -2.80
N CYS A 379 -5.56 -14.05 -2.86
CA CYS A 379 -5.74 -13.29 -4.11
C CYS A 379 -4.84 -13.82 -5.25
N SER A 380 -3.63 -14.32 -4.92
CA SER A 380 -2.70 -14.92 -5.88
C SER A 380 -3.03 -16.35 -6.31
N THR A 381 -4.11 -16.94 -5.80
CA THR A 381 -4.65 -18.19 -6.37
C THR A 381 -5.36 -17.93 -7.72
N CYS A 382 -5.84 -16.70 -7.95
CA CYS A 382 -6.58 -16.32 -9.17
C CYS A 382 -5.93 -15.19 -9.98
N HIS A 383 -5.13 -14.32 -9.36
CA HIS A 383 -4.54 -13.16 -10.05
C HIS A 383 -3.02 -13.14 -9.91
N ASP A 384 -2.30 -12.79 -10.98
CA ASP A 384 -0.90 -12.38 -10.84
C ASP A 384 -0.87 -11.10 -9.98
N PRO A 385 -0.16 -11.08 -8.83
CA PRO A 385 -0.09 -9.87 -8.00
C PRO A 385 0.77 -8.76 -8.61
N HIS A 386 1.49 -9.02 -9.71
CA HIS A 386 2.35 -8.03 -10.37
C HIS A 386 1.68 -7.36 -11.57
N ASP A 387 0.98 -8.09 -12.44
CA ASP A 387 0.41 -7.52 -13.67
C ASP A 387 -0.92 -6.76 -13.42
N THR A 388 -1.50 -6.19 -14.47
CA THR A 388 -2.93 -5.86 -14.47
C THR A 388 -3.78 -7.13 -14.35
N VAL A 389 -4.96 -7.02 -13.71
CA VAL A 389 -5.95 -8.11 -13.70
C VAL A 389 -6.30 -8.46 -15.15
N SER A 390 -6.28 -9.75 -15.47
CA SER A 390 -6.55 -10.22 -16.83
C SER A 390 -8.02 -10.05 -17.19
N HIS A 391 -8.28 -9.52 -18.39
CA HIS A 391 -9.61 -9.52 -19.00
C HIS A 391 -9.89 -10.79 -19.84
N ASP A 392 -8.94 -11.72 -19.93
CA ASP A 392 -9.20 -13.04 -20.53
C ASP A 392 -10.05 -13.89 -19.60
N ARG A 393 -11.35 -13.94 -19.90
CA ARG A 393 -12.33 -14.82 -19.26
C ARG A 393 -11.90 -16.29 -19.30
N ALA A 394 -11.24 -16.79 -20.35
CA ALA A 394 -10.88 -18.20 -20.44
C ALA A 394 -9.84 -18.59 -19.37
N SER A 395 -8.80 -17.77 -19.18
CA SER A 395 -7.83 -17.96 -18.09
C SER A 395 -8.49 -17.92 -16.70
N SER A 396 -9.42 -17.00 -16.46
CA SER A 396 -10.14 -16.89 -15.18
C SER A 396 -11.09 -18.07 -14.93
N ILE A 397 -11.82 -18.54 -15.94
CA ILE A 397 -12.68 -19.74 -15.86
C ILE A 397 -11.84 -20.99 -15.57
N ALA A 398 -10.66 -21.12 -16.20
CA ALA A 398 -9.76 -22.24 -15.98
C ALA A 398 -9.29 -22.34 -14.52
N GLN A 399 -9.15 -21.21 -13.80
CA GLN A 399 -8.83 -21.18 -12.37
C GLN A 399 -9.98 -21.76 -11.54
N CYS A 400 -11.23 -21.34 -11.81
CA CYS A 400 -12.41 -21.95 -11.19
C CYS A 400 -12.46 -23.47 -11.42
N GLN A 401 -12.15 -23.90 -12.65
CA GLN A 401 -12.13 -25.31 -13.03
C GLN A 401 -11.02 -26.14 -12.36
N THR A 402 -9.97 -25.54 -11.77
CA THR A 402 -8.96 -26.32 -11.01
C THR A 402 -9.57 -27.04 -9.81
N CYS A 403 -10.59 -26.43 -9.17
CA CYS A 403 -11.35 -27.03 -8.08
C CYS A 403 -12.70 -27.58 -8.56
N HIS A 404 -13.46 -26.80 -9.32
CA HIS A 404 -14.85 -27.14 -9.71
C HIS A 404 -14.94 -28.05 -10.93
N GLY A 405 -13.86 -28.27 -11.67
CA GLY A 405 -13.81 -29.17 -12.82
C GLY A 405 -13.48 -30.63 -12.49
N ASN A 406 -13.20 -30.95 -11.22
CA ASN A 406 -12.84 -32.30 -10.79
C ASN A 406 -14.02 -33.01 -10.11
N PRO A 407 -14.48 -34.18 -10.59
CA PRO A 407 -15.48 -35.03 -9.92
C PRO A 407 -15.22 -35.26 -8.44
N ASP A 408 -13.96 -35.48 -8.05
CA ASP A 408 -13.61 -35.88 -6.68
C ASP A 408 -13.72 -34.71 -5.68
N HIS A 409 -13.70 -33.45 -6.13
CA HIS A 409 -13.96 -32.31 -5.23
C HIS A 409 -15.45 -32.14 -4.90
N GLY A 410 -16.35 -32.80 -5.63
CA GLY A 410 -17.77 -32.92 -5.26
C GLY A 410 -18.06 -34.08 -4.29
N SER A 411 -17.06 -34.86 -3.87
CA SER A 411 -17.32 -36.18 -3.25
C SER A 411 -17.73 -36.11 -1.77
N ALA A 412 -19.05 -36.03 -1.55
CA ALA A 412 -19.83 -36.61 -0.44
C ALA A 412 -19.57 -36.20 1.03
N ASN A 413 -18.40 -35.70 1.41
CA ASN A 413 -17.98 -35.60 2.81
C ASN A 413 -18.27 -34.26 3.52
N TYR A 414 -18.78 -33.23 2.82
CA TYR A 414 -19.22 -31.96 3.42
C TYR A 414 -20.68 -31.62 3.06
N ARG A 415 -21.60 -32.53 3.40
CA ARG A 415 -23.03 -32.24 3.41
C ARG A 415 -23.38 -31.48 4.69
N SER A 416 -23.46 -30.16 4.63
CA SER A 416 -24.18 -29.37 5.64
C SER A 416 -25.67 -29.75 5.63
N ALA A 417 -26.31 -29.74 6.81
CA ALA A 417 -27.68 -30.22 6.96
C ALA A 417 -28.75 -29.31 6.33
N ASP A 418 -28.38 -28.08 5.98
CA ASP A 418 -29.29 -27.01 5.55
C ASP A 418 -29.49 -26.92 4.03
N HIS A 419 -29.03 -27.92 3.26
CA HIS A 419 -29.34 -28.06 1.84
C HIS A 419 -30.44 -29.10 1.62
N ASP A 420 -31.58 -28.67 1.09
CA ASP A 420 -32.61 -29.56 0.54
C ASP A 420 -31.99 -30.41 -0.58
N ALA A 421 -31.66 -31.67 -0.25
CA ALA A 421 -30.84 -32.56 -1.07
C ALA A 421 -31.56 -33.15 -2.31
N ALA A 422 -32.50 -32.39 -2.89
CA ALA A 422 -33.41 -32.81 -3.95
C ALA A 422 -33.26 -32.03 -5.27
N THR A 423 -32.54 -30.89 -5.30
CA THR A 423 -32.47 -30.00 -6.48
C THR A 423 -31.11 -29.98 -7.19
N PHE A 424 -30.01 -30.36 -6.53
CA PHE A 424 -28.68 -30.46 -7.13
C PHE A 424 -28.04 -31.82 -6.84
N ALA A 425 -28.53 -32.85 -7.52
CA ALA A 425 -27.97 -34.20 -7.49
C ALA A 425 -27.04 -34.45 -8.70
N ASP A 426 -25.89 -35.07 -8.42
CA ASP A 426 -25.03 -35.79 -9.36
C ASP A 426 -24.83 -35.20 -10.77
N THR A 427 -24.03 -34.12 -10.87
CA THR A 427 -22.96 -34.09 -11.88
C THR A 427 -21.88 -33.06 -11.52
N PRO A 428 -20.58 -33.39 -11.70
CA PRO A 428 -19.51 -32.39 -11.69
C PRO A 428 -19.52 -31.66 -13.04
N GLN A 429 -20.34 -30.63 -13.14
CA GLN A 429 -20.53 -29.85 -14.36
C GLN A 429 -19.33 -28.93 -14.61
N THR A 430 -18.39 -29.41 -15.42
CA THR A 430 -17.26 -28.65 -15.97
C THR A 430 -17.69 -27.49 -16.88
N VAL A 431 -18.96 -27.46 -17.29
CA VAL A 431 -19.61 -26.48 -18.16
C VAL A 431 -20.85 -25.96 -17.44
N CYS A 432 -21.06 -24.63 -17.41
CA CYS A 432 -22.28 -24.06 -16.84
C CYS A 432 -23.51 -24.53 -17.63
N THR A 433 -24.48 -25.16 -16.96
CA THR A 433 -25.72 -25.66 -17.56
C THR A 433 -26.93 -24.75 -17.28
N HIS A 434 -26.69 -23.48 -16.93
CA HIS A 434 -27.74 -22.50 -16.66
C HIS A 434 -28.00 -21.59 -17.88
N ASP A 435 -29.17 -20.96 -17.90
CA ASP A 435 -29.62 -20.06 -18.97
C ASP A 435 -29.82 -18.64 -18.38
N PRO A 436 -29.32 -17.55 -19.02
CA PRO A 436 -28.56 -17.51 -20.27
C PRO A 436 -27.26 -18.32 -20.17
N THR A 437 -26.81 -18.91 -21.29
CA THR A 437 -25.55 -19.69 -21.35
C THR A 437 -24.33 -18.79 -21.14
N GLY A 438 -24.07 -18.45 -19.89
CA GLY A 438 -23.00 -17.57 -19.43
C GLY A 438 -21.82 -18.32 -18.81
N ASP A 439 -20.78 -17.56 -18.51
CA ASP A 439 -19.60 -18.09 -17.81
C ASP A 439 -19.76 -18.07 -16.27
N CYS A 440 -18.79 -18.69 -15.58
CA CYS A 440 -18.80 -18.77 -14.12
C CYS A 440 -18.76 -17.38 -13.43
N ILE A 441 -18.21 -16.36 -14.10
CA ILE A 441 -17.99 -15.02 -13.56
C ILE A 441 -19.29 -14.22 -13.65
N GLU A 442 -20.00 -14.32 -14.77
CA GLU A 442 -21.28 -13.63 -14.97
C GLU A 442 -22.35 -14.03 -13.95
N CYS A 443 -22.40 -15.32 -13.58
CA CYS A 443 -23.30 -15.79 -12.53
C CYS A 443 -22.74 -15.59 -11.12
N HIS A 444 -21.49 -15.97 -10.84
CA HIS A 444 -20.99 -16.03 -9.46
C HIS A 444 -20.20 -14.82 -8.97
N MET A 445 -19.73 -13.97 -9.89
CA MET A 445 -18.99 -12.74 -9.60
C MET A 445 -19.54 -11.59 -10.47
N PRO A 446 -20.85 -11.29 -10.42
CA PRO A 446 -21.48 -10.34 -11.32
C PRO A 446 -20.84 -8.95 -11.23
N ALA A 447 -20.81 -8.23 -12.35
CA ALA A 447 -20.37 -6.83 -12.36
C ALA A 447 -21.45 -5.95 -11.72
N VAL A 448 -21.11 -5.34 -10.57
CA VAL A 448 -21.97 -4.45 -9.80
C VAL A 448 -21.59 -3.00 -10.12
N PRO A 449 -22.50 -2.18 -10.71
CA PRO A 449 -22.30 -0.75 -10.87
C PRO A 449 -22.25 -0.02 -9.53
N TRP A 450 -21.44 1.02 -9.42
CA TRP A 450 -21.31 1.81 -8.19
C TRP A 450 -21.53 3.32 -8.42
N SER A 451 -20.61 4.01 -9.10
CA SER A 451 -20.67 5.48 -9.29
C SER A 451 -19.97 5.89 -10.59
N GLU A 452 -20.43 6.96 -11.24
CA GLU A 452 -19.84 7.57 -12.46
C GLU A 452 -19.45 6.54 -13.56
N GLY A 453 -20.29 5.52 -13.76
CA GLY A 453 -20.09 4.44 -14.75
C GLY A 453 -19.11 3.34 -14.32
N ILE A 454 -18.43 3.48 -13.18
CA ILE A 454 -17.55 2.46 -12.61
C ILE A 454 -18.37 1.26 -12.14
N SER A 455 -17.88 0.06 -12.45
CA SER A 455 -18.44 -1.21 -11.97
C SER A 455 -17.32 -2.13 -11.46
N PHE A 456 -17.62 -2.97 -10.47
CA PHE A 456 -16.68 -3.96 -9.92
C PHE A 456 -17.32 -5.35 -9.93
N HIS A 457 -16.54 -6.39 -10.24
CA HIS A 457 -16.99 -7.77 -10.06
C HIS A 457 -17.11 -8.09 -8.56
N ASP A 458 -18.28 -8.54 -8.09
CA ASP A 458 -18.46 -8.97 -6.70
C ASP A 458 -17.55 -10.18 -6.41
N HIS A 459 -16.72 -10.07 -5.37
CA HIS A 459 -15.82 -11.15 -4.94
C HIS A 459 -16.41 -12.04 -3.85
N TRP A 460 -17.65 -11.80 -3.41
CA TRP A 460 -18.40 -12.74 -2.58
C TRP A 460 -19.04 -13.83 -3.46
N ILE A 461 -18.19 -14.74 -3.94
CA ILE A 461 -18.52 -15.81 -4.89
C ILE A 461 -19.65 -16.70 -4.35
N ARG A 462 -20.83 -16.58 -4.95
CA ARG A 462 -22.08 -17.28 -4.60
C ARG A 462 -23.04 -17.34 -5.80
N ILE A 463 -24.16 -18.05 -5.71
CA ILE A 463 -25.30 -17.76 -6.61
C ILE A 463 -26.04 -16.55 -6.02
N PRO A 464 -26.37 -15.49 -6.79
CA PRO A 464 -26.99 -14.26 -6.28
C PRO A 464 -28.30 -14.44 -5.51
#